data_AF-A0A1Q3BMG4-F1
#
_entry.id   AF-A0A1Q3BMG4-F1
#
_cell.length_a   1.000
_cell.length_b   1.000
_cell.length_c   1.000
_cell.angle_alpha   90.00
_cell.angle_beta   90.00
_cell.angle_gamma   90.00
#
_symmetry.space_group_name_H-M   'P 1'
#
loop_
_entity.id
_entity.type
_entity.pdbx_description
1 polymer ?
#
loop_
_entity_poly.entity_id
_entity_poly.type
_entity_poly.pdbx_seq_one_letter_code
_entity_poly.pdbx_strand_id
1 'polypeptide(L)'
;MALRGVWQLQKLIVSYCDWGGSSRGIMYVVKPLRSVFLLQVARFPLLLGNKNEWVVCVKNLTSDILLHATRLRNALGRKVIKLKTRHVIKHPSVQGTWTTDTKF
;
A
#
# COMPACT_ATOMS: atom_id res chain seq x y z
N MET A 1 -1.84 5.49 5.03
CA MET A 1 -3.29 5.40 5.24
C MET A 1 -3.54 4.83 6.61
N ALA A 2 -4.29 5.58 7.41
CA ALA A 2 -4.77 5.10 8.70
C ALA A 2 -6.23 4.65 8.54
N LEU A 3 -6.59 3.53 9.17
CA LEU A 3 -7.98 3.08 9.27
C LEU A 3 -8.40 3.28 10.72
N ARG A 4 -9.45 4.08 10.96
CA ARG A 4 -9.97 4.36 12.31
C ARG A 4 -8.87 4.82 13.29
N GLY A 5 -7.99 5.71 12.85
CA GLY A 5 -6.89 6.25 13.66
C GLY A 5 -5.62 5.40 13.72
N VAL A 6 -5.61 4.18 13.16
CA VAL A 6 -4.44 3.29 13.21
C VAL A 6 -3.73 3.23 11.86
N TRP A 7 -2.44 3.54 11.83
CA TRP A 7 -1.58 3.37 10.67
C TRP A 7 -1.52 1.89 10.26
N GLN A 8 -1.96 1.59 9.03
CA GLN A 8 -1.99 0.21 8.54
C GLN A 8 -0.64 -0.28 8.03
N LEU A 9 0.15 0.62 7.43
CA LEU A 9 1.51 0.30 7.00
C LEU A 9 2.44 0.31 8.21
N GLN A 10 2.88 -0.87 8.66
CA GLN A 10 3.77 -1.02 9.82
C GLN A 10 5.25 -0.91 9.45
N LYS A 11 5.63 -1.49 8.30
CA LYS A 11 7.02 -1.57 7.85
C LYS A 11 7.07 -1.52 6.33
N LEU A 12 7.96 -0.68 5.81
CA LEU A 12 8.30 -0.59 4.40
C LEU A 12 9.77 -0.99 4.25
N ILE A 13 10.02 -2.09 3.55
CA ILE A 13 11.35 -2.59 3.27
C ILE A 13 11.70 -2.22 1.85
N VAL A 14 12.89 -1.65 1.68
CA VAL A 14 13.44 -1.36 0.35
C VAL A 14 14.57 -2.33 0.09
N SER A 15 14.33 -3.22 -0.86
CA SER A 15 15.33 -4.15 -1.36
C SER A 15 16.05 -3.53 -2.55
N TYR A 16 17.39 -3.51 -2.56
CA TYR A 16 18.17 -2.93 -3.66
C TYR A 16 19.54 -3.60 -3.81
N CYS A 17 20.25 -3.31 -4.91
CA CYS A 17 21.61 -3.78 -5.15
C CYS A 17 22.57 -2.58 -5.25
N ASP A 18 23.76 -2.67 -4.64
CA ASP A 18 24.75 -1.58 -4.67
C ASP A 18 25.50 -1.49 -6.02
N TRP A 19 25.69 -2.61 -6.71
CA TRP A 19 26.48 -2.72 -7.95
C TRP A 19 25.63 -2.77 -9.24
N GLY A 20 24.33 -3.04 -9.12
CA GLY A 20 23.46 -3.26 -10.26
C GLY A 20 23.00 -1.95 -10.91
N GLY A 21 23.19 -1.82 -12.23
CA GLY A 21 22.63 -0.68 -12.98
C GLY A 21 21.10 -0.55 -12.84
N SER A 22 20.41 -1.66 -12.55
CA SER A 22 18.96 -1.68 -12.47
C SER A 22 18.34 -1.07 -11.22
N SER A 23 19.13 -0.87 -10.16
CA SER A 23 18.74 -0.21 -8.91
C SER A 23 19.17 1.26 -8.86
N ARG A 24 19.72 1.81 -9.94
CA ARG A 24 20.21 3.20 -10.00
C ARG A 24 19.18 4.21 -9.49
N GLY A 25 17.95 4.15 -9.99
CA GLY A 25 16.90 5.09 -9.58
C GLY A 25 16.54 4.98 -8.10
N ILE A 26 16.45 3.76 -7.57
CA ILE A 26 16.10 3.60 -6.14
C ILE A 26 17.24 4.03 -5.23
N MET A 27 18.50 3.89 -5.65
CA MET A 27 19.64 4.39 -4.88
C MET A 27 19.63 5.92 -4.72
N TYR A 28 19.18 6.68 -5.73
CA TYR A 28 19.03 8.13 -5.60
C TYR A 28 17.99 8.51 -4.54
N VAL A 29 16.93 7.73 -4.41
CA VAL A 29 15.86 7.97 -3.42
C VAL A 29 16.25 7.48 -2.02
N VAL A 30 16.92 6.33 -1.94
CA VAL A 30 17.27 5.67 -0.68
C VAL A 30 18.43 6.34 0.05
N LYS A 31 19.47 6.78 -0.68
CA LYS A 31 20.66 7.40 -0.08
C LYS A 31 20.34 8.55 0.89
N PRO A 32 19.50 9.55 0.54
CA PRO A 32 19.14 10.63 1.47
C PRO A 32 18.20 10.18 2.59
N LEU A 33 17.41 9.11 2.39
CA LEU A 33 16.36 8.66 3.32
C LEU A 33 16.73 7.39 4.09
N ARG A 34 18.02 7.11 4.23
CA ARG A 34 18.56 5.87 4.78
C ARG A 34 18.14 5.59 6.23
N SER A 35 17.92 6.64 7.02
CA SER A 35 17.49 6.55 8.42
C SER A 35 16.02 6.18 8.59
N VAL A 36 15.20 6.39 7.55
CA VAL A 36 13.75 6.19 7.61
C VAL A 36 13.35 4.79 7.12
N PHE A 37 14.11 4.23 6.18
CA PHE A 37 13.80 2.95 5.56
C PHE A 37 14.62 1.80 6.13
N LEU A 38 13.99 0.63 6.25
CA LEU A 38 14.72 -0.60 6.48
C LEU A 38 15.21 -1.13 5.13
N LEU A 39 16.53 -1.24 5.03
CA LEU A 39 17.22 -1.60 3.80
C LEU A 39 17.62 -3.06 3.80
N GLN A 40 17.42 -3.70 2.65
CA GLN A 40 17.85 -5.06 2.41
C GLN A 40 18.62 -5.13 1.09
N VAL A 41 19.76 -5.82 1.09
CA VAL A 41 20.49 -6.10 -0.14
C VAL A 41 19.82 -7.26 -0.87
N ALA A 42 19.48 -7.07 -2.15
CA ALA A 42 18.82 -8.07 -2.97
C ALA A 42 19.22 -7.96 -4.45
N ARG A 43 18.97 -9.03 -5.21
CA ARG A 43 19.33 -9.12 -6.64
C ARG A 43 18.55 -8.14 -7.53
N PHE A 44 17.28 -7.88 -7.22
CA PHE A 44 16.42 -6.95 -7.95
C PHE A 44 15.77 -5.93 -6.99
N PRO A 45 15.61 -4.67 -7.42
CA PRO A 45 15.03 -3.64 -6.58
C PRO A 45 13.52 -3.85 -6.37
N LEU A 46 13.11 -3.96 -5.11
CA LEU A 46 11.73 -4.25 -4.72
C LEU A 46 11.32 -3.35 -3.54
N LEU A 47 10.06 -2.92 -3.54
CA LEU A 47 9.41 -2.33 -2.37
C LEU A 47 8.49 -3.37 -1.75
N LEU A 48 8.66 -3.62 -0.45
CA LEU A 48 7.87 -4.59 0.30
C LEU A 48 7.09 -3.88 1.40
N GLY A 49 5.77 -3.98 1.35
CA GLY A 49 4.86 -3.47 2.38
C GLY A 49 4.16 -4.61 3.12
N ASN A 50 3.83 -4.38 4.40
CA ASN A 50 2.98 -5.26 5.22
C ASN A 50 3.40 -6.74 5.21
N LYS A 51 4.47 -7.07 5.95
CA LYS A 51 4.99 -8.45 6.09
C LYS A 51 5.25 -9.16 4.74
N ASN A 52 5.71 -8.41 3.74
CA ASN A 52 6.05 -8.89 2.39
C ASN A 52 4.87 -9.39 1.52
N GLU A 53 3.63 -9.15 1.93
CA GLU A 53 2.47 -9.50 1.09
C GLU A 53 2.37 -8.60 -0.15
N TRP A 54 2.83 -7.35 -0.04
CA TRP A 54 2.76 -6.37 -1.11
C TRP A 54 4.14 -6.15 -1.69
N VAL A 55 4.37 -6.72 -2.87
CA VAL A 55 5.65 -6.65 -3.57
C VAL A 55 5.48 -5.79 -4.82
N VAL A 56 6.24 -4.70 -4.92
CA VAL A 56 6.30 -3.85 -6.11
C VAL A 56 7.71 -3.88 -6.66
N CYS A 57 7.87 -4.32 -7.91
CA CYS A 57 9.14 -4.28 -8.62
C CYS A 57 9.44 -2.85 -9.08
N VAL A 58 10.66 -2.38 -8.81
CA VAL A 58 11.09 -1.00 -9.11
C VAL A 58 12.33 -1.00 -10.02
N LYS A 59 12.46 -2.04 -10.85
CA LYS A 59 13.60 -2.21 -11.75
C LYS A 59 13.60 -1.12 -12.82
N ASN A 60 14.73 -0.42 -12.95
CA ASN A 60 14.94 0.64 -13.96
C ASN A 60 13.95 1.81 -13.89
N LEU A 61 13.25 2.02 -12.77
CA LEU A 61 12.40 3.21 -12.58
C LEU A 61 13.21 4.34 -11.96
N THR A 62 12.82 5.60 -12.21
CA THR A 62 13.51 6.80 -11.72
C THR A 62 12.56 7.75 -10.97
N SER A 63 11.57 8.33 -11.64
CA SER A 63 10.60 9.28 -11.04
C SER A 63 9.53 8.59 -10.19
N ASP A 64 9.10 7.40 -10.61
CA ASP A 64 7.84 6.81 -10.13
C ASP A 64 8.00 6.09 -8.78
N ILE A 65 9.24 5.93 -8.31
CA ILE A 65 9.57 5.21 -7.08
C ILE A 65 8.86 5.82 -5.86
N LEU A 66 8.92 7.15 -5.75
CA LEU A 66 8.27 7.89 -4.67
C LEU A 66 6.74 7.77 -4.74
N LEU A 67 6.19 7.74 -5.96
CA LEU A 67 4.77 7.52 -6.17
C LEU A 67 4.36 6.10 -5.72
N HIS A 68 5.15 5.08 -6.07
CA HIS A 68 4.90 3.71 -5.61
C HIS A 68 5.03 3.56 -4.10
N ALA A 69 6.04 4.18 -3.48
CA ALA A 69 6.19 4.22 -2.03
C ALA A 69 5.00 4.93 -1.36
N THR A 70 4.51 6.03 -1.93
CA THR A 70 3.33 6.76 -1.44
C THR A 70 2.06 5.93 -1.59
N ARG A 71 1.90 5.18 -2.69
CA ARG A 71 0.80 4.24 -2.89
C ARG A 71 0.81 3.13 -1.82
N LEU A 72 1.98 2.56 -1.51
CA LEU A 72 2.14 1.57 -0.44
C LEU A 72 1.85 2.18 0.94
N ARG A 73 2.33 3.40 1.20
CA ARG A 73 1.95 4.16 2.40
C ARG A 73 0.45 4.34 2.50
N ASN A 74 -0.22 4.61 1.38
CA ASN A 74 -1.65 4.84 1.32
C ASN A 74 -2.50 3.57 1.18
N ALA A 75 -1.88 2.40 1.11
CA ALA A 75 -2.58 1.14 1.08
C ALA A 75 -3.08 0.73 2.47
N LEU A 76 -4.19 -0.01 2.50
CA LEU A 76 -4.74 -0.61 3.72
C LEU A 76 -4.20 -2.01 4.00
N GLY A 77 -3.48 -2.63 3.06
CA GLY A 77 -2.99 -4.01 3.18
C GLY A 77 -3.96 -5.11 2.74
N ARG A 78 -5.19 -4.77 2.33
CA ARG A 78 -6.16 -5.76 1.82
C ARG A 78 -5.91 -6.12 0.36
N LYS A 79 -6.04 -7.40 0.01
CA LYS A 79 -5.97 -7.86 -1.39
C LYS A 79 -6.88 -7.02 -2.30
N VAL A 80 -6.35 -6.62 -3.46
CA VAL A 80 -7.11 -5.85 -4.45
C VAL A 80 -8.16 -6.76 -5.09
N ILE A 81 -9.43 -6.43 -4.88
CA ILE A 81 -10.59 -7.19 -5.37
C ILE A 81 -11.56 -6.19 -6.01
N LYS A 82 -12.29 -6.60 -7.05
CA LYS A 82 -13.34 -5.78 -7.66
C LYS A 82 -14.41 -5.43 -6.61
N LEU A 83 -14.68 -4.14 -6.45
CA LEU A 83 -15.72 -3.65 -5.54
C LEU A 83 -17.10 -4.11 -6.02
N LYS A 84 -17.86 -4.77 -5.14
CA LYS A 84 -19.25 -5.17 -5.42
C LYS A 84 -20.22 -4.01 -5.23
N THR A 85 -20.07 -3.25 -4.15
CA THR A 85 -20.89 -2.09 -3.80
C THR A 85 -19.97 -0.94 -3.36
N ARG A 86 -20.37 0.31 -3.66
CA ARG A 86 -19.61 1.50 -3.28
C ARG A 86 -19.82 1.90 -1.81
N HIS A 87 -21.00 1.63 -1.27
CA HIS A 87 -21.39 1.95 0.09
C HIS A 87 -21.59 0.66 0.89
N VAL A 88 -20.88 0.54 2.01
CA VAL A 88 -21.03 -0.56 2.97
C VAL A 88 -21.65 0.03 4.23
N ILE A 89 -22.92 -0.31 4.47
CA ILE A 89 -23.70 0.19 5.60
C ILE A 89 -24.14 -1.03 6.42
N LYS A 90 -23.94 -0.99 7.74
CA LYS A 90 -24.38 -2.07 8.65
C LYS A 90 -25.84 -1.91 9.09
N HIS A 91 -26.31 -0.67 9.19
CA HIS A 91 -27.66 -0.33 9.63
C HIS A 91 -28.30 0.56 8.55
N PRO A 92 -28.97 -0.04 7.55
CA PRO A 92 -29.43 0.68 6.36
C PRO A 92 -30.66 1.57 6.62
N SER A 93 -31.50 1.23 7.60
CA SER A 93 -32.69 2.01 7.95
C SER A 93 -32.83 2.17 9.46
N VAL A 94 -33.40 3.31 9.87
CA VAL A 94 -33.72 3.61 11.27
C VAL A 94 -35.18 3.29 11.58
N GLN A 95 -36.08 3.57 10.63
CA GLN A 95 -37.55 3.40 10.78
C GLN A 95 -38.04 1.99 10.42
N GLY A 96 -37.14 1.10 9.99
CA GLY A 96 -37.49 -0.20 9.42
C GLY A 96 -37.38 -0.21 7.90
N THR A 97 -37.23 -1.40 7.33
CA THR A 97 -37.32 -1.61 5.88
C THR A 97 -38.78 -1.80 5.49
N TRP A 98 -39.15 -1.40 4.28
CA TRP A 98 -40.50 -1.61 3.76
C TRP A 98 -40.88 -3.09 3.79
N THR A 99 -42.09 -3.41 4.26
CA THR A 99 -42.69 -4.76 4.20
C THR A 99 -44.18 -4.66 3.86
N THR A 100 -44.78 -5.74 3.36
CA THR A 100 -46.22 -5.73 2.98
C THR A 100 -47.15 -5.46 4.17
N ASP A 101 -46.71 -5.81 5.38
CA ASP A 101 -47.48 -5.61 6.62
C ASP A 101 -47.38 -4.19 7.18
N THR A 102 -46.51 -3.32 6.64
CA THR A 102 -46.45 -1.93 7.07
C THR A 102 -47.70 -1.19 6.59
N LYS A 103 -48.61 -0.89 7.53
CA LYS A 103 -49.74 0.02 7.29
C LYS A 103 -49.26 1.46 7.44
N PHE A 104 -49.57 2.28 6.44
CA PHE A 104 -49.33 3.73 6.44
C PHE A 104 -50.31 4.46 7.36
#